data_AF-W4EK18-F1
#
_entry.id   AF-W4EK18-F1
#
_cell.length_a   1.000
_cell.length_b   1.000
_cell.length_c   1.000
_cell.angle_alpha   90.00
_cell.angle_beta   90.00
_cell.angle_gamma   90.00
#
_symmetry.space_group_name_H-M   'P 1'
#
loop_
_entity.id
_entity.type
_entity.pdbx_description
1 polymer ?
#
loop_
_entity_poly.entity_id
_entity_poly.type
_entity_poly.pdbx_seq_one_letter_code
_entity_poly.pdbx_strand_id
1 'polypeptide(L)'
;MGVKRKFGALILTSVIVMSVVFWYAQQKPYSTELVINSLWDKYEVQSTQIGDTDPVISIDVYDKNDIPEVEKYLKAKLSNDDLEHYEIEVFSGWS
;
A
#
# COMPACT_ATOMS: atom_id res chain seq x y z
N MET A 1 2.74 -34.96 -36.44
CA MET A 1 2.34 -33.70 -35.75
C MET A 1 2.94 -33.73 -34.35
N GLY A 2 3.90 -32.90 -33.94
CA GLY A 2 4.36 -33.07 -32.55
C GLY A 2 5.40 -32.14 -31.97
N VAL A 3 6.19 -31.43 -32.80
CA VAL A 3 7.22 -30.51 -32.27
C VAL A 3 6.68 -29.08 -32.21
N LYS A 4 6.05 -28.60 -33.30
CA LYS A 4 5.44 -27.25 -33.37
C LYS A 4 4.37 -27.00 -32.29
N ARG A 5 3.60 -28.04 -31.91
CA ARG A 5 2.55 -27.95 -30.86
C ARG A 5 3.13 -27.86 -29.44
N LYS A 6 4.31 -28.45 -29.20
CA LYS A 6 4.99 -28.44 -27.89
C LYS A 6 5.70 -27.11 -27.61
N PHE A 7 6.31 -26.51 -28.64
CA PHE A 7 6.92 -25.18 -28.53
C PHE A 7 5.87 -24.07 -28.31
N GLY A 8 4.74 -24.14 -29.02
CA GLY A 8 3.63 -23.20 -28.79
C GLY A 8 3.08 -23.27 -27.36
N ALA A 9 2.96 -24.49 -26.80
CA ALA A 9 2.53 -24.67 -25.42
C ALA A 9 3.53 -24.09 -24.40
N LEU A 10 4.83 -24.30 -24.61
CA LEU A 10 5.90 -23.76 -23.75
C LEU A 10 5.92 -22.21 -23.72
N ILE A 11 5.73 -21.58 -24.88
CA ILE A 11 5.66 -20.11 -24.96
C ILE A 11 4.42 -19.60 -24.21
N LEU A 12 3.26 -20.24 -24.38
CA LEU A 12 2.03 -19.83 -23.70
C LEU A 12 2.17 -19.91 -22.18
N THR A 13 2.74 -21.00 -21.66
CA THR A 13 2.98 -21.16 -20.23
C THR A 13 3.94 -20.12 -19.68
N SER A 14 4.99 -19.75 -20.43
CA SER A 14 5.94 -18.71 -20.03
C SER A 14 5.26 -17.33 -19.93
N VAL A 15 4.37 -17.01 -20.86
CA VAL A 15 3.64 -15.74 -20.85
C VAL A 15 2.70 -15.68 -19.65
N ILE A 16 1.97 -16.76 -19.35
CA ILE A 16 1.07 -16.82 -18.20
C ILE A 16 1.84 -16.64 -16.88
N VAL A 17 2.98 -17.32 -16.72
CA VAL A 17 3.80 -17.18 -15.51
C VAL A 17 4.36 -15.76 -15.38
N MET A 18 4.87 -15.16 -16.45
CA MET A 18 5.32 -13.77 -16.43
C MET A 18 4.19 -12.79 -16.09
N SER A 19 2.98 -12.99 -16.63
CA SER A 19 1.83 -12.13 -16.31
C SER A 19 1.43 -12.22 -14.84
N VAL A 20 1.46 -13.42 -14.25
CA VAL A 20 1.16 -13.61 -12.81
C VAL A 20 2.23 -12.95 -11.94
N VAL A 21 3.52 -13.18 -12.24
CA VAL A 21 4.63 -12.56 -11.49
C VAL A 21 4.61 -11.03 -11.62
N PHE A 22 4.31 -10.51 -12.81
CA PHE A 22 4.18 -9.07 -13.04
C PHE A 22 3.00 -8.48 -12.27
N TRP A 23 1.87 -9.20 -12.18
CA TRP A 23 0.72 -8.80 -11.37
C TRP A 23 1.07 -8.75 -9.87
N TYR A 24 1.74 -9.77 -9.34
CA TYR A 24 2.24 -9.77 -7.96
C TYR A 24 3.26 -8.66 -7.69
N ALA A 25 4.19 -8.41 -8.63
CA ALA A 25 5.13 -7.31 -8.50
C ALA A 25 4.46 -5.92 -8.56
N GLN A 26 3.30 -5.81 -9.21
CA GLN A 26 2.49 -4.59 -9.24
C GLN A 26 1.49 -4.47 -8.08
N GLN A 27 1.40 -5.44 -7.15
CA GLN A 27 0.56 -5.32 -5.94
C GLN A 27 1.14 -4.33 -4.91
N LYS A 28 1.33 -3.07 -5.31
CA LYS A 28 1.14 -1.83 -4.55
C LYS A 28 1.61 -1.72 -3.07
N PRO A 29 2.74 -2.25 -2.58
CA PRO A 29 3.26 -1.70 -1.31
C PRO A 29 3.62 -0.21 -1.49
N TYR A 30 4.05 0.15 -2.71
CA TYR A 30 4.53 1.48 -3.05
C TYR A 30 3.45 2.56 -3.00
N SER A 31 2.15 2.24 -3.13
CA SER A 31 1.08 3.26 -3.12
C SER A 31 0.87 3.81 -1.71
N THR A 32 0.59 2.91 -0.78
CA THR A 32 0.29 3.23 0.62
C THR A 32 1.52 3.81 1.32
N GLU A 33 2.69 3.19 1.12
CA GLU A 33 3.93 3.67 1.71
C GLU A 33 4.31 5.07 1.19
N LEU A 34 4.12 5.37 -0.11
CA LEU A 34 4.33 6.72 -0.64
C LEU A 34 3.35 7.75 -0.05
N VAL A 35 2.09 7.39 0.11
CA VAL A 35 1.08 8.28 0.71
C VAL A 35 1.45 8.58 2.16
N ILE A 36 1.83 7.56 2.94
CA ILE A 36 2.26 7.74 4.34
C ILE A 36 3.55 8.55 4.41
N ASN A 37 4.55 8.25 3.58
CA ASN A 37 5.80 9.02 3.53
C ASN A 37 5.56 10.48 3.16
N SER A 38 4.55 10.79 2.34
CA SER A 38 4.20 12.17 2.00
C SER A 38 3.61 12.99 3.15
N LEU A 39 3.23 12.36 4.27
CA LEU A 39 2.76 13.07 5.46
C LEU A 39 3.88 13.89 6.10
N TRP A 40 5.12 13.38 6.09
CA TRP A 40 6.30 14.06 6.63
C TRP A 40 6.60 15.40 5.96
N ASP A 41 6.20 15.57 4.69
CA ASP A 41 6.37 16.83 3.94
C ASP A 41 5.26 17.86 4.25
N LYS A 42 4.15 17.42 4.86
CA LYS A 42 2.90 18.20 4.97
C LYS A 42 2.50 18.52 6.41
N TYR A 43 2.86 17.66 7.35
CA TYR A 43 2.42 17.69 8.73
C TYR A 43 3.60 17.42 9.67
N GLU A 44 3.48 17.87 10.92
CA GLU A 44 4.46 17.56 11.95
C GLU A 44 4.20 16.16 12.52
N VAL A 45 4.64 15.15 11.77
CA VAL A 45 4.53 13.73 12.15
C VAL A 45 5.69 13.34 13.08
N GLN A 46 5.40 12.57 14.13
CA GLN A 46 6.40 11.98 15.02
C GLN A 46 6.84 10.60 14.57
N SER A 47 5.88 9.77 14.15
CA SER A 47 6.14 8.41 13.69
C SER A 47 5.01 7.89 12.80
N THR A 48 5.36 6.91 11.96
CA THR A 48 4.42 6.18 11.11
C THR A 48 4.73 4.70 11.19
N GLN A 49 3.71 3.86 11.31
CA GLN A 49 3.83 2.40 11.29
C GLN A 49 2.77 1.79 10.38
N ILE A 50 3.18 0.79 9.60
CA ILE A 50 2.27 -0.10 8.86
C ILE A 50 2.45 -1.47 9.48
N GLY A 51 1.37 -2.06 9.99
CA GLY A 51 1.43 -3.39 10.58
C GLY A 51 1.55 -4.47 9.51
N ASP A 52 2.53 -5.37 9.70
CA ASP A 52 2.78 -6.49 8.78
C ASP A 52 1.80 -7.66 9.00
N THR A 53 1.35 -7.86 10.25
CA THR A 53 0.47 -8.98 10.64
C THR A 53 -0.96 -8.51 10.85
N ASP A 54 -1.13 -7.36 11.52
CA ASP A 54 -2.40 -6.67 11.67
C ASP A 54 -2.40 -5.49 10.69
N PRO A 55 -3.39 -5.34 9.80
CA PRO A 55 -3.39 -4.28 8.80
C PRO A 55 -3.82 -2.97 9.45
N VAL A 56 -2.96 -2.41 10.30
CA VAL A 56 -3.16 -1.13 10.97
C VAL A 56 -2.11 -0.15 10.48
N ILE A 57 -2.54 1.04 10.07
CA ILE A 57 -1.68 2.18 9.80
C ILE A 57 -1.79 3.13 10.98
N SER A 58 -0.72 3.26 11.75
CA SER A 58 -0.63 4.17 12.89
C SER A 58 0.19 5.40 12.54
N ILE A 59 -0.37 6.59 12.75
CA ILE A 59 0.31 7.88 12.57
C ILE A 59 0.25 8.65 13.88
N ASP A 60 1.43 8.96 14.43
CA ASP A 60 1.58 9.84 15.58
C ASP A 60 1.95 11.24 15.11
N VAL A 61 1.18 12.26 15.50
CA VAL A 61 1.43 13.67 15.16
C VAL A 61 1.80 14.50 16.40
N TYR A 62 2.60 15.54 16.21
CA TYR A 62 2.98 16.45 17.29
C TYR A 62 1.78 17.28 17.77
N ASP A 63 0.96 17.81 16.86
CA ASP A 63 -0.23 18.57 17.21
C ASP A 63 -1.51 17.75 16.97
N LYS A 64 -2.29 17.52 18.04
CA LYS A 64 -3.62 16.91 17.96
C LYS A 64 -4.58 17.65 17.02
N ASN A 65 -4.35 18.93 16.72
CA ASN A 65 -5.17 19.69 15.80
C ASN A 65 -4.97 19.24 14.34
N ASP A 66 -3.85 18.56 14.03
CA ASP A 66 -3.56 18.04 12.69
C ASP A 66 -4.28 16.71 12.40
N ILE A 67 -4.71 15.98 13.44
CA ILE A 67 -5.42 14.69 13.34
C ILE A 67 -6.53 14.71 12.27
N PRO A 68 -7.54 15.62 12.32
CA PRO A 68 -8.62 15.62 11.33
C PRO A 68 -8.15 15.88 9.89
N GLU A 69 -7.10 16.69 9.70
CA GLU A 69 -6.57 16.99 8.37
C GLU A 69 -5.73 15.82 7.83
N VAL A 70 -4.97 15.14 8.69
CA VAL A 70 -4.24 13.91 8.33
C VAL A 70 -5.21 12.79 7.96
N GLU A 71 -6.25 12.54 8.76
CA GLU A 71 -7.28 11.55 8.42
C GLU A 71 -7.94 11.85 7.08
N LYS A 72 -8.30 13.11 6.84
CA LYS A 72 -8.92 13.55 5.58
C LYS A 72 -7.97 13.39 4.41
N TYR A 73 -6.68 13.68 4.59
CA TYR A 73 -5.66 13.46 3.57
C TYR A 73 -5.54 11.99 3.19
N LEU A 74 -5.46 11.10 4.19
CA LEU A 74 -5.37 9.65 3.98
C LEU A 74 -6.59 9.12 3.24
N LYS A 75 -7.81 9.48 3.67
CA LYS A 75 -9.06 9.10 2.98
C LYS A 75 -9.13 9.59 1.54
N ALA A 76 -8.46 10.70 1.21
CA ALA A 76 -8.46 11.26 -0.14
C ALA A 76 -7.36 10.68 -1.05
N LYS A 77 -6.33 10.03 -0.48
CA LYS A 77 -5.13 9.59 -1.22
C LYS A 77 -4.95 8.08 -1.28
N LEU A 78 -5.40 7.36 -0.25
CA LEU A 78 -5.44 5.91 -0.27
C LEU A 78 -6.52 5.43 -1.23
N SER A 79 -6.30 4.26 -1.83
CA SER A 79 -7.33 3.63 -2.66
C SER A 79 -8.43 3.04 -1.79
N ASN A 80 -9.62 2.82 -2.35
CA ASN A 80 -10.71 2.17 -1.60
C ASN A 80 -10.29 0.79 -1.08
N ASP A 81 -9.54 0.02 -1.87
CA ASP A 81 -9.01 -1.28 -1.46
C ASP A 81 -8.09 -1.13 -0.22
N ASP A 82 -7.25 -0.09 -0.16
CA ASP A 82 -6.38 0.18 0.99
C ASP A 82 -7.19 0.63 2.22
N LEU A 83 -8.23 1.44 2.02
CA LEU A 83 -9.12 1.91 3.09
C LEU A 83 -10.00 0.80 3.66
N GLU A 84 -10.31 -0.23 2.88
CA GLU A 84 -11.01 -1.43 3.34
C GLU A 84 -10.05 -2.45 3.98
N HIS A 85 -8.79 -2.48 3.53
CA HIS A 85 -7.79 -3.39 4.04
C HIS A 85 -7.21 -2.94 5.39
N TYR A 86 -6.90 -1.65 5.52
CA TYR A 86 -6.21 -1.09 6.67
C TYR A 86 -7.17 -0.34 7.62
N GLU A 87 -7.05 -0.61 8.92
CA GLU A 87 -7.51 0.29 9.96
C GLU A 87 -6.54 1.47 10.08
N ILE A 88 -7.05 2.69 10.19
CA ILE A 88 -6.23 3.92 10.24
C ILE A 88 -6.41 4.55 11.61
N GLU A 89 -5.30 4.65 12.35
CA GLU A 89 -5.24 5.30 13.65
C GLU A 89 -4.35 6.53 13.56
N VAL A 90 -4.94 7.70 13.80
CA VAL A 90 -4.21 8.98 13.89
C VAL A 90 -4.37 9.53 15.29
N PHE A 91 -3.26 9.72 15.98
CA PHE A 91 -3.25 10.16 17.37
C PHE A 91 -2.10 11.13 17.62
N SER A 92 -2.11 11.77 18.79
CA SER A 92 -1.05 12.65 19.24
C SER A 92 -0.64 12.29 20.65
N GLY A 93 0.62 11.90 20.79
CA GLY A 93 1.21 11.53 22.07
C GLY A 93 0.97 10.05 22.41
N TRP A 94 2.06 9.29 22.45
CA TRP A 94 2.15 8.15 23.37
C TRP A 94 2.07 8.70 24.79
N SER A 95 0.89 8.61 25.41
CA SER A 95 0.78 8.71 26.86
C SER A 95 1.25 7.43 27.52
#